data_AF-A0A355SD17-F1
#
_entry.id   AF-A0A355SD17-F1
#
_cell.length_a   1.000
_cell.length_b   1.000
_cell.length_c   1.000
_cell.angle_alpha   90.00
_cell.angle_beta   90.00
_cell.angle_gamma   90.00
#
_symmetry.space_group_name_H-M   'P 1'
#
loop_
_entity.id
_entity.type
_entity.pdbx_description
1 polymer ?
#
loop_
_entity_poly.entity_id
_entity_poly.type
_entity_poly.pdbx_seq_one_letter_code
_entity_poly.pdbx_strand_id
1 'polypeptide(L)'
;LLRESLKGLLPEEIVLRKKSPYPKTHVPAYTEGVQKWARDILNDKRSPILQVINIEKFKDIIESGGRSFKKPWFGQLMRGPQLIAYLIEVDTWMREYKVKIE
;
A
#
# COMPACT_ATOMS: atom_id res chain seq x y z
N LEU A 1 20.72 -10.56 19.62
CA LEU A 1 21.66 -10.64 18.48
C LEU A 1 21.68 -9.34 17.68
N LEU A 2 20.71 -9.04 16.79
CA LEU A 2 20.78 -7.81 15.96
C LEU A 2 20.82 -6.48 16.75
N ARG A 3 20.02 -6.34 17.81
CA ARG A 3 20.06 -5.12 18.65
C ARG A 3 21.40 -4.94 19.35
N GLU A 4 21.95 -6.03 19.88
CA GLU A 4 23.23 -6.02 20.57
C GLU A 4 24.38 -5.65 19.64
N SER A 5 24.37 -6.15 18.39
CA SER A 5 25.39 -5.82 17.40
C SER A 5 25.34 -4.35 16.92
N LEU A 6 24.25 -3.63 17.20
CA LEU A 6 24.08 -2.22 16.79
C LEU A 6 24.32 -1.23 17.94
N LYS A 7 24.65 -1.71 19.16
CA LYS A 7 24.97 -0.85 20.29
C LYS A 7 26.21 0.00 19.97
N GLY A 8 26.15 1.29 20.30
CA GLY A 8 27.22 2.26 20.03
C GLY A 8 27.28 2.77 18.58
N LEU A 9 26.54 2.17 17.65
CA LEU A 9 26.46 2.63 16.25
C LEU A 9 25.23 3.51 15.99
N LEU A 10 24.15 3.30 16.74
CA LEU A 10 22.90 4.08 16.63
C LEU A 10 22.47 4.60 18.02
N PRO A 11 21.66 5.67 18.07
CA PRO A 11 21.04 6.11 19.32
C PRO A 11 20.29 4.97 20.01
N GLU A 12 20.45 4.88 21.33
CA GLU A 12 19.91 3.78 22.12
C GLU A 12 18.38 3.65 22.00
N GLU A 13 17.69 4.78 21.88
CA GLU A 13 16.25 4.86 21.62
C GLU A 13 15.79 4.15 20.33
N ILE A 14 16.65 4.12 19.30
CA ILE A 14 16.37 3.44 18.03
C ILE A 14 16.60 1.94 18.17
N VAL A 15 17.73 1.55 18.80
CA VAL A 15 18.10 0.15 19.00
C VAL A 15 17.07 -0.57 19.88
N LEU A 16 16.63 0.10 20.95
CA LEU A 16 15.68 -0.44 21.93
C LEU A 16 14.21 -0.18 21.57
N ARG A 17 13.93 0.47 20.42
CA ARG A 17 12.57 0.74 19.97
C ARG A 17 11.72 -0.54 20.01
N LYS A 18 10.56 -0.46 20.67
CA LYS A 18 9.58 -1.55 20.69
C LYS A 18 9.13 -1.85 19.26
N LYS A 19 8.99 -3.14 18.94
CA LYS A 19 8.41 -3.55 17.65
C LYS A 19 6.97 -3.04 17.61
N SER A 20 6.70 -2.15 16.66
CA SER A 20 5.35 -1.77 16.30
C SER A 20 4.95 -2.54 15.04
N PRO A 21 3.72 -3.08 14.98
CA PRO A 21 3.21 -3.67 13.74
C PRO A 21 3.15 -2.59 12.65
N TYR A 22 3.77 -2.89 11.51
CA TYR A 22 3.76 -2.04 10.34
C TYR A 22 2.55 -2.36 9.46
N PRO A 23 1.85 -1.34 8.94
CA PRO A 23 1.47 -0.08 9.57
C PRO A 23 0.12 -0.24 10.29
N LYS A 24 -0.06 0.34 11.48
CA LYS A 24 -1.38 0.37 12.17
C LYS A 24 -2.05 1.75 12.17
N THR A 25 -1.36 2.80 11.76
CA THR A 25 -1.85 4.17 11.90
C THR A 25 -2.50 4.64 10.60
N HIS A 26 -3.81 4.89 10.64
CA HIS A 26 -4.55 5.54 9.56
C HIS A 26 -4.33 7.05 9.66
N VAL A 27 -3.26 7.55 9.03
CA VAL A 27 -3.07 8.99 8.87
C VAL A 27 -4.07 9.47 7.80
N PRO A 28 -4.98 10.41 8.09
CA PRO A 28 -5.99 10.86 7.13
C PRO A 28 -5.37 11.37 5.82
N ALA A 29 -4.35 12.23 5.93
CA ALA A 29 -3.61 12.77 4.79
C ALA A 29 -2.99 11.68 3.90
N TYR A 30 -2.50 10.58 4.49
CA TYR A 30 -1.98 9.45 3.71
C TYR A 30 -3.10 8.76 2.93
N THR A 31 -4.26 8.56 3.57
CA THR A 31 -5.43 7.93 2.94
C THR A 31 -5.91 8.76 1.75
N GLU A 32 -6.02 10.08 1.92
CA GLU A 32 -6.41 11.01 0.85
C GLU A 32 -5.40 11.00 -0.31
N GLY A 33 -4.09 10.96 0.01
CA GLY A 33 -3.02 10.90 -0.98
C GLY A 33 -3.11 9.65 -1.85
N VAL A 34 -3.24 8.46 -1.24
CA VAL A 34 -3.36 7.21 -2.00
C VAL A 34 -4.70 7.12 -2.74
N GLN A 35 -5.79 7.64 -2.19
CA GLN A 35 -7.06 7.72 -2.92
C GLN A 35 -6.95 8.59 -4.17
N LYS A 36 -6.32 9.76 -4.06
CA LYS A 36 -6.10 10.65 -5.21
C LYS A 36 -5.29 9.95 -6.30
N TRP A 37 -4.15 9.37 -5.96
CA TRP A 37 -3.30 8.69 -6.94
C TRP A 37 -4.00 7.48 -7.57
N ALA A 38 -4.74 6.70 -6.79
CA ALA A 38 -5.52 5.59 -7.33
C ALA A 38 -6.65 6.04 -8.27
N ARG A 39 -7.25 7.23 -8.06
CA ARG A 39 -8.18 7.83 -9.02
C ARG A 39 -7.47 8.22 -10.32
N ASP A 40 -6.25 8.73 -10.24
CA ASP A 40 -5.46 9.07 -11.43
C ASP A 40 -5.17 7.81 -12.27
N ILE A 41 -4.85 6.68 -11.62
CA ILE A 41 -4.72 5.36 -12.25
C ILE A 41 -6.04 4.92 -12.91
N LEU A 42 -7.18 5.05 -12.22
CA LEU A 42 -8.49 4.72 -12.79
C LEU A 42 -8.87 5.58 -14.02
N ASN A 43 -8.44 6.84 -14.02
CA ASN A 43 -8.71 7.76 -15.12
C ASN A 43 -7.79 7.53 -16.33
N ASP A 44 -6.61 6.94 -16.13
CA ASP A 44 -5.75 6.47 -17.20
C ASP A 44 -6.22 5.11 -17.74
N LYS A 45 -7.03 5.13 -18.80
CA LYS A 45 -7.51 3.90 -19.48
C LYS A 45 -6.38 3.00 -20.00
N ARG A 46 -5.14 3.50 -20.10
CA ARG A 46 -3.96 2.72 -20.52
C ARG A 46 -3.19 2.13 -19.34
N SER A 47 -3.66 2.36 -18.11
CA SER A 47 -3.01 1.84 -16.91
C SER A 47 -2.97 0.31 -16.94
N PRO A 48 -1.78 -0.31 -16.85
CA PRO A 48 -1.63 -1.74 -17.05
C PRO A 48 -2.36 -2.56 -15.99
N ILE A 49 -2.47 -2.07 -14.75
CA ILE A 49 -3.17 -2.79 -13.69
C ILE A 49 -4.65 -3.05 -14.01
N LEU A 50 -5.29 -2.19 -14.82
CA LEU A 50 -6.71 -2.31 -15.17
C LEU A 50 -7.03 -3.58 -15.96
N GLN A 51 -6.00 -4.26 -16.51
CA GLN A 51 -6.15 -5.54 -17.21
C GLN A 51 -6.33 -6.73 -16.25
N VAL A 52 -5.94 -6.60 -14.98
CA VAL A 52 -5.91 -7.72 -14.01
C VAL A 52 -6.83 -7.54 -12.81
N ILE A 53 -7.44 -6.36 -12.67
CA ILE A 53 -8.34 -6.06 -11.55
C ILE A 53 -9.77 -5.82 -12.00
N ASN A 54 -10.71 -6.03 -11.08
CA ASN A 54 -12.09 -5.59 -11.27
C ASN A 54 -12.18 -4.08 -10.99
N ILE A 55 -12.44 -3.30 -12.05
CA ILE A 55 -12.47 -1.84 -12.01
C ILE A 55 -13.52 -1.30 -11.02
N GLU A 56 -14.73 -1.86 -11.03
CA GLU A 56 -15.82 -1.42 -10.14
C GLU A 56 -15.48 -1.66 -8.66
N LYS A 57 -14.91 -2.82 -8.34
CA LYS A 57 -14.43 -3.11 -6.98
C LYS A 57 -13.29 -2.18 -6.57
N PHE A 58 -12.37 -1.89 -7.48
CA PHE A 58 -11.26 -0.99 -7.18
C PHE A 58 -11.75 0.43 -6.91
N LYS A 59 -12.70 0.92 -7.71
CA LYS A 59 -13.38 2.19 -7.49
C LYS A 59 -14.07 2.24 -6.12
N ASP A 60 -14.81 1.21 -5.74
CA ASP A 60 -15.45 1.11 -4.43
C ASP A 60 -14.44 1.08 -3.26
N ILE A 61 -13.32 0.38 -3.44
CA ILE A 61 -12.22 0.38 -2.47
C ILE A 61 -11.64 1.79 -2.32
N ILE A 62 -11.41 2.50 -3.42
CA ILE A 62 -10.89 3.87 -3.38
C ILE A 62 -11.86 4.79 -2.66
N GLU A 63 -13.13 4.85 -3.06
CA GLU A 63 -14.08 5.80 -2.47
C GLU A 63 -14.39 5.51 -0.99
N SER A 64 -14.33 4.24 -0.58
CA SER A 64 -14.52 3.88 0.83
C SER A 64 -13.28 4.13 1.72
N GLY A 65 -12.14 4.50 1.15
CA GLY A 65 -10.84 4.54 1.85
C GLY A 65 -10.34 3.14 2.24
N GLY A 66 -10.76 2.14 1.47
CA GLY A 66 -10.51 0.71 1.65
C GLY A 66 -11.33 0.04 2.76
N ARG A 67 -12.38 0.71 3.27
CA ARG A 67 -13.32 0.12 4.25
C ARG A 67 -14.24 -0.93 3.64
N SER A 68 -14.50 -0.86 2.33
CA SER A 68 -15.35 -1.84 1.65
C SER A 68 -14.68 -3.22 1.54
N PHE A 69 -13.35 -3.27 1.58
CA PHE A 69 -12.58 -4.52 1.56
C PHE A 69 -12.38 -5.07 2.98
N LYS A 70 -13.34 -5.89 3.43
CA LYS A 70 -13.38 -6.43 4.80
C LYS A 70 -12.35 -7.54 5.07
N LYS A 71 -11.89 -8.24 4.02
CA LYS A 71 -10.89 -9.30 4.16
C LYS A 71 -9.50 -8.68 4.07
N PRO A 72 -8.59 -8.90 5.03
CA PRO A 72 -7.22 -8.41 4.91
C PRO A 72 -6.51 -9.06 3.71
N TRP A 73 -5.76 -8.24 2.96
CA TRP A 73 -4.91 -8.70 1.88
C TRP A 73 -3.52 -9.01 2.43
N PHE A 74 -2.97 -10.19 2.18
CA PHE A 74 -1.73 -10.66 2.81
C PHE A 74 -1.85 -10.89 4.34
N GLY A 75 -2.67 -11.87 4.74
CA GLY A 75 -2.78 -12.30 6.13
C GLY A 75 -3.50 -11.28 7.01
N GLN A 76 -2.84 -10.73 8.04
CA GLN A 76 -3.40 -9.65 8.87
C GLN A 76 -3.03 -8.24 8.38
N LEU A 77 -2.27 -8.15 7.29
CA LEU A 77 -1.67 -6.91 6.81
C LEU A 77 -2.55 -6.23 5.74
N MET A 78 -2.14 -5.05 5.29
CA MET A 78 -2.72 -4.27 4.19
C MET A 78 -4.24 -4.08 4.25
N ARG A 79 -4.73 -3.34 5.27
CA ARG A 79 -6.14 -2.92 5.36
C ARG A 79 -6.31 -1.44 4.97
N GLY A 80 -7.46 -1.11 4.38
CA GLY A 80 -7.84 0.28 4.12
C GLY A 80 -6.88 0.95 3.11
N PRO A 81 -6.22 2.06 3.49
CA PRO A 81 -5.33 2.81 2.60
C PRO A 81 -4.11 2.02 2.13
N GLN A 82 -3.68 1.01 2.90
CA GLN A 82 -2.52 0.20 2.55
C GLN A 82 -2.78 -0.72 1.36
N LEU A 83 -4.02 -1.22 1.23
CA LEU A 83 -4.42 -1.98 0.05
C LEU A 83 -4.40 -1.10 -1.20
N ILE A 84 -4.85 0.16 -1.07
CA ILE A 84 -4.82 1.13 -2.16
C ILE A 84 -3.36 1.41 -2.57
N ALA A 85 -2.48 1.65 -1.60
CA ALA A 85 -1.05 1.84 -1.83
C ALA A 85 -0.41 0.64 -2.53
N TYR A 86 -0.73 -0.58 -2.09
CA TYR A 86 -0.24 -1.79 -2.73
C TYR A 86 -0.66 -1.89 -4.21
N LEU A 87 -1.90 -1.55 -4.53
CA LEU A 87 -2.37 -1.56 -5.93
C LEU A 87 -1.67 -0.47 -6.77
N ILE A 88 -1.39 0.70 -6.20
CA ILE A 88 -0.56 1.73 -6.83
C ILE A 88 0.85 1.20 -7.11
N GLU A 89 1.46 0.52 -6.13
CA GLU A 89 2.80 -0.07 -6.27
C GLU A 89 2.83 -1.15 -7.37
N VAL A 90 1.79 -1.98 -7.46
CA VAL A 90 1.66 -2.97 -8.54
C VAL A 90 1.57 -2.28 -9.90
N ASP A 91 0.71 -1.27 -10.07
CA ASP A 91 0.63 -0.52 -11.33
C ASP A 91 1.96 0.14 -11.70
N THR A 92 2.61 0.76 -10.72
CA THR A 92 3.92 1.40 -10.87
C THR A 92 4.98 0.39 -11.32
N TRP A 93 5.02 -0.78 -10.67
CA TRP A 93 5.90 -1.88 -11.04
C TRP A 93 5.62 -2.37 -12.46
N MET A 94 4.35 -2.54 -12.84
CA MET A 94 3.98 -2.95 -14.19
C MET A 94 4.45 -1.95 -15.25
N ARG A 95 4.34 -0.65 -14.97
CA ARG A 95 4.81 0.42 -15.85
C ARG A 95 6.33 0.43 -15.96
N GLU A 96 7.02 0.39 -14.83
CA GLU A 96 8.49 0.43 -14.75
C GLU A 96 9.12 -0.73 -15.54
N TYR A 97 8.63 -1.94 -15.31
CA TYR A 97 9.17 -3.15 -15.94
C TYR A 97 8.48 -3.50 -17.27
N LYS A 98 7.59 -2.64 -17.77
CA LYS A 98 6.84 -2.82 -19.02
C LYS A 98 6.18 -4.21 -19.10
N VAL A 99 5.57 -4.62 -17.99
CA VAL A 99 4.93 -5.93 -17.85
C VAL A 99 3.84 -6.08 -18.91
N LYS A 100 3.88 -7.21 -19.62
CA LYS A 100 2.86 -7.61 -20.59
C LYS A 100 2.09 -8.79 -20.01
N ILE A 101 0.78 -8.76 -20.17
CA ILE A 101 -0.12 -9.83 -19.77
C ILE A 101 -0.55 -10.54 -21.05
N GLU A 102 -0.44 -11.87 -21.05
CA GLU A 102 -0.83 -12.75 -22.16
C GLU A 102 -2.22 -13.35 -21.94
#